data_AF-A0AAV2ERP9-F1
#
_entry.id   AF-A0AAV2ERP9-F1
#
_cell.length_a   1.000
_cell.length_b   1.000
_cell.length_c   1.000
_cell.angle_alpha   90.00
_cell.angle_beta   90.00
_cell.angle_gamma   90.00
#
_symmetry.space_group_name_H-M   'P 1'
#
loop_
_entity.id
_entity.type
_entity.pdbx_description
1 polymer ?
#
loop_
_entity_poly.entity_id
_entity_poly.type
_entity_poly.pdbx_seq_one_letter_code
_entity_poly.pdbx_strand_id
1 'polypeptide(L)'
;MRDTRPKLRADVEMLRQALEIYTPKVFQMFQEEYLKVLDCTIDKTSKTEVEVVYKVRYAGRGTEHQVRFEFSSQVVECSCRKFDFVGILCAHALKVLDKKNIKHIPKQHILKRWTKDAKDGKISSSTQVHGGSKELIGKRYLNLDYNF
;
A
#
# COMPACT_ATOMS: atom_id res chain seq x y z
N MET A 1 -12.83 -28.01 11.98
CA MET A 1 -12.42 -26.61 11.79
C MET A 1 -12.12 -26.40 10.31
N ARG A 2 -12.82 -25.49 9.62
CA ARG A 2 -12.44 -25.14 8.23
C ARG A 2 -11.17 -24.29 8.30
N ASP A 3 -10.13 -24.69 7.59
CA ASP A 3 -8.92 -23.89 7.43
C ASP A 3 -9.29 -22.60 6.67
N THR A 4 -9.34 -21.48 7.39
CA THR A 4 -9.63 -20.14 6.85
C THR A 4 -8.36 -19.41 6.40
N ARG A 5 -7.20 -20.08 6.38
CA ARG A 5 -5.96 -19.47 5.88
C ARG A 5 -6.10 -19.17 4.38
N PRO A 6 -5.87 -17.92 3.97
CA PRO A 6 -5.90 -17.58 2.55
C PRO A 6 -4.83 -18.36 1.80
N LYS A 7 -5.18 -18.88 0.63
CA LYS A 7 -4.23 -19.57 -0.25
C LYS A 7 -3.48 -18.57 -1.13
N LEU A 8 -2.20 -18.86 -1.38
CA LEU A 8 -1.42 -18.20 -2.43
C LEU A 8 -1.98 -18.59 -3.80
N ARG A 9 -2.25 -17.59 -4.63
CA ARG A 9 -2.69 -17.75 -6.03
C ARG A 9 -1.53 -17.70 -7.01
N ALA A 10 -0.39 -17.17 -6.59
CA ALA A 10 0.87 -17.20 -7.32
C ALA A 10 2.01 -17.38 -6.31
N ASP A 11 3.02 -18.17 -6.70
CA ASP A 11 4.16 -18.48 -5.84
C ASP A 11 5.30 -17.49 -6.08
N VAL A 12 5.21 -16.32 -5.41
CA VAL A 12 6.16 -15.21 -5.56
C VAL A 12 6.48 -14.59 -4.20
N GLU A 13 7.73 -14.15 -4.03
CA GLU A 13 8.27 -13.66 -2.75
C GLU A 13 7.37 -12.60 -2.09
N MET A 14 6.91 -11.61 -2.85
CA MET A 14 6.08 -10.52 -2.31
C MET A 14 4.77 -11.03 -1.70
N LEU A 15 4.14 -12.03 -2.34
CA LEU A 15 2.91 -12.63 -1.83
C LEU A 15 3.19 -13.53 -0.61
N ARG A 16 4.32 -14.25 -0.59
CA ARG A 16 4.73 -15.03 0.60
C ARG A 16 4.95 -14.11 1.80
N GLN A 17 5.71 -13.03 1.62
CA GLN A 17 5.91 -12.00 2.64
C GLN A 17 4.58 -11.38 3.10
N ALA A 18 3.69 -11.03 2.17
CA ALA A 18 2.39 -10.47 2.50
C ALA A 18 1.53 -11.45 3.32
N LEU A 19 1.56 -12.74 2.99
CA LEU A 19 0.84 -13.79 3.71
C LEU A 19 1.34 -13.95 5.14
N GLU A 20 2.64 -13.79 5.37
CA GLU A 20 3.26 -13.85 6.69
C GLU A 20 2.86 -12.65 7.55
N ILE A 21 2.92 -11.44 6.99
CA ILE A 21 2.76 -10.19 7.73
C ILE A 21 1.30 -9.80 7.94
N TYR A 22 0.45 -9.89 6.91
CA TYR A 22 -0.90 -9.33 6.95
C TYR A 22 -1.93 -10.26 7.57
N THR A 23 -2.96 -9.67 8.17
CA THR A 23 -4.16 -10.44 8.56
C THR A 23 -4.77 -11.15 7.35
N PRO A 24 -5.49 -12.27 7.52
CA PRO A 24 -6.07 -13.02 6.42
C PRO A 24 -6.89 -12.17 5.43
N LYS A 25 -7.71 -11.24 5.94
CA LYS A 25 -8.54 -10.37 5.11
C LYS A 25 -7.72 -9.36 4.31
N VAL A 26 -6.71 -8.75 4.93
CA VAL A 26 -5.84 -7.79 4.24
C VAL A 26 -4.98 -8.49 3.19
N PHE A 27 -4.46 -9.68 3.49
CA PHE A 27 -3.72 -10.46 2.50
C PHE A 27 -4.58 -10.77 1.26
N GLN A 28 -5.86 -11.12 1.42
CA GLN A 28 -6.75 -11.32 0.27
C GLN A 28 -6.86 -10.06 -0.60
N MET A 29 -7.07 -8.89 0.03
CA MET A 29 -7.13 -7.61 -0.69
C MET A 29 -5.81 -7.27 -1.40
N PHE A 30 -4.68 -7.52 -0.74
CA PHE A 30 -3.36 -7.31 -1.34
C PHE A 30 -3.13 -8.25 -2.52
N GLN A 31 -3.46 -9.54 -2.38
CA GLN A 31 -3.30 -10.53 -3.43
C GLN A 31 -4.18 -10.19 -4.66
N GLU A 32 -5.38 -9.66 -4.46
CA GLU A 32 -6.22 -9.17 -5.56
C GLU A 32 -5.58 -7.99 -6.31
N GLU A 33 -4.99 -7.04 -5.59
CA GLU A 33 -4.25 -5.93 -6.22
C GLU A 33 -2.97 -6.41 -6.93
N TYR A 34 -2.29 -7.42 -6.38
CA TYR A 34 -1.09 -7.98 -6.98
C TYR A 34 -1.39 -8.69 -8.31
N LEU A 35 -2.46 -9.50 -8.37
CA LEU A 35 -2.82 -10.20 -9.61
C LEU A 35 -3.22 -9.24 -10.74
N LYS A 36 -3.80 -8.09 -10.39
CA LYS A 36 -4.15 -7.01 -11.35
C LYS A 36 -2.92 -6.40 -12.05
N VAL A 37 -1.71 -6.57 -11.51
CA VAL A 37 -0.45 -6.09 -12.13
C VAL A 37 -0.24 -6.69 -13.52
N LEU A 38 -0.71 -7.92 -13.74
CA LEU A 38 -0.61 -8.62 -15.03
C LEU A 38 -1.39 -7.90 -16.14
N ASP A 39 -2.45 -7.18 -15.77
CA ASP A 39 -3.29 -6.41 -16.67
C ASP A 39 -2.85 -4.94 -16.78
N CYS A 40 -1.72 -4.56 -16.16
CA CYS A 40 -1.20 -3.19 -16.24
C CYS A 40 -0.15 -3.02 -17.34
N THR A 41 -0.30 -1.97 -18.15
CA THR A 41 0.77 -1.43 -19.00
C THR A 41 1.50 -0.30 -18.29
N ILE A 42 2.79 -0.11 -18.59
CA ILE A 42 3.64 0.86 -17.90
C ILE A 42 4.57 1.56 -18.90
N ASP A 43 4.54 2.88 -18.88
CA ASP A 43 5.38 3.74 -19.71
C ASP A 43 6.18 4.70 -18.82
N LYS A 44 7.47 4.87 -19.10
CA LYS A 44 8.32 5.81 -18.37
C LYS A 44 8.08 7.22 -18.91
N THR A 45 7.74 8.17 -18.04
CA THR A 45 7.45 9.55 -18.41
C THR A 45 8.66 10.45 -18.21
N SER A 46 9.30 10.37 -17.04
CA SER A 46 10.47 11.19 -16.71
C SER A 46 11.35 10.49 -15.68
N LYS A 47 12.60 10.93 -15.57
CA LYS A 47 13.55 10.47 -14.55
C LYS A 47 14.48 11.61 -14.18
N THR A 48 14.71 11.77 -12.88
CA THR A 48 15.73 12.65 -12.31
C THR A 48 16.78 11.78 -11.60
N GLU A 49 17.69 12.40 -10.85
CA GLU A 49 18.65 11.68 -10.01
C GLU A 49 17.99 11.04 -8.78
N VAL A 50 16.87 11.60 -8.30
CA VAL A 50 16.22 11.17 -7.05
C VAL A 50 15.03 10.25 -7.29
N GLU A 51 14.37 10.37 -8.44
CA GLU A 51 13.13 9.65 -8.71
C GLU A 51 12.92 9.31 -10.20
N VAL A 52 11.92 8.46 -10.44
CA VAL A 52 11.37 8.20 -11.76
C VAL A 52 9.85 8.26 -11.71
N VAL A 53 9.26 8.76 -12.78
CA VAL A 53 7.81 8.84 -12.94
C VAL A 53 7.39 7.94 -14.08
N TYR A 54 6.34 7.16 -13.83
CA TYR A 54 5.68 6.29 -14.80
C TYR A 54 4.23 6.71 -14.99
N LYS A 55 3.69 6.40 -16.16
CA LYS A 55 2.25 6.26 -16.41
C LYS A 55 1.90 4.79 -16.40
N VAL A 56 0.87 4.43 -15.64
CA VAL A 56 0.38 3.06 -15.53
C VAL A 56 -1.12 3.06 -15.76
N ARG A 57 -1.62 2.12 -16.56
CA ARG A 57 -3.04 1.93 -16.86
C ARG A 57 -3.36 0.45 -17.00
N TYR A 58 -4.63 0.09 -16.86
CA TYR A 58 -5.08 -1.24 -17.25
C TYR A 58 -5.11 -1.38 -18.78
N ALA A 59 -4.77 -2.55 -19.28
CA ALA A 59 -4.84 -2.84 -20.71
C ALA A 59 -6.27 -2.64 -21.20
N GLY A 60 -6.44 -1.95 -22.34
CA GLY A 60 -7.75 -1.64 -22.89
C GLY A 60 -8.60 -0.63 -22.10
N ARG A 61 -8.07 0.02 -21.05
CA ARG A 61 -8.75 1.11 -20.34
C ARG A 61 -8.07 2.45 -20.59
N GLY A 62 -8.89 3.51 -20.67
CA GLY A 62 -8.41 4.88 -20.93
C GLY A 62 -7.87 5.64 -19.71
N THR A 63 -8.22 5.22 -18.48
CA THR A 63 -7.77 5.92 -17.27
C THR A 63 -6.31 5.60 -16.96
N GLU A 64 -5.48 6.63 -16.95
CA GLU A 64 -4.05 6.55 -16.62
C GLU A 64 -3.78 7.10 -15.21
N HIS A 65 -2.86 6.47 -14.50
CA HIS A 65 -2.35 6.96 -13.23
C HIS A 65 -0.85 7.22 -13.28
N GLN A 66 -0.45 8.36 -12.71
CA GLN A 66 0.95 8.69 -12.54
C GLN A 66 1.47 8.00 -11.29
N VAL A 67 2.61 7.33 -11.43
CA VAL A 67 3.28 6.64 -10.33
C VAL A 67 4.70 7.15 -10.20
N ARG A 68 5.01 7.72 -9.03
CA ARG A 68 6.33 8.23 -8.67
C ARG A 68 7.06 7.17 -7.85
N PHE A 69 8.34 6.95 -8.16
CA PHE A 69 9.21 6.06 -7.39
C PHE A 69 10.51 6.76 -7.03
N GLU A 70 10.79 6.89 -5.74
CA GLU A 70 12.01 7.48 -5.21
C GLU A 70 13.09 6.39 -5.01
N PHE A 71 14.31 6.62 -5.51
CA PHE A 71 15.34 5.58 -5.52
C PHE A 71 15.89 5.25 -4.13
N SER A 72 16.12 6.27 -3.30
CA SER A 72 16.77 6.12 -2.00
C SER A 72 15.88 5.38 -1.00
N SER A 73 14.67 5.89 -0.80
CA SER A 73 13.72 5.31 0.16
C SER A 73 12.90 4.14 -0.39
N GLN A 74 12.89 3.93 -1.71
CA GLN A 74 11.97 3.01 -2.40
C GLN A 74 10.48 3.35 -2.17
N VAL A 75 10.17 4.59 -1.81
CA VAL A 75 8.79 5.08 -1.73
C VAL A 75 8.17 5.05 -3.12
N VAL A 76 6.93 4.56 -3.19
CA VAL A 76 6.12 4.50 -4.41
C VAL A 76 4.79 5.16 -4.12
N GLU A 77 4.45 6.17 -4.91
CA GLU A 77 3.22 6.95 -4.75
C GLU A 77 2.45 6.91 -6.05
N CYS A 78 1.15 6.65 -5.96
CA CYS A 78 0.28 6.56 -7.13
C CYS A 78 -0.83 7.60 -7.03
N SER A 79 -1.12 8.28 -8.13
CA SER A 79 -2.17 9.30 -8.21
C SER A 79 -3.58 8.77 -7.93
N CYS A 80 -3.80 7.44 -7.96
CA CYS A 80 -5.07 6.85 -7.52
C CYS A 80 -5.29 6.92 -6.00
N ARG A 81 -4.24 7.21 -5.21
CA ARG A 81 -4.28 7.40 -3.75
C ARG A 81 -4.88 6.23 -2.94
N LYS A 82 -4.96 5.03 -3.52
CA LYS A 82 -5.50 3.84 -2.82
C LYS A 82 -4.75 3.57 -1.51
N PHE A 83 -3.43 3.77 -1.49
CA PHE A 83 -2.66 3.60 -0.26
C PHE A 83 -3.04 4.61 0.82
N ASP A 84 -3.31 5.86 0.46
CA ASP A 84 -3.69 6.89 1.42
C ASP A 84 -5.05 6.59 2.06
N PHE A 85 -6.01 6.13 1.26
CA PHE A 85 -7.37 5.85 1.74
C PHE A 85 -7.54 4.46 2.37
N VAL A 86 -6.89 3.43 1.82
CA VAL A 86 -7.07 2.02 2.23
C VAL A 86 -5.86 1.50 3.00
N GLY A 87 -4.67 2.02 2.75
CA GLY A 87 -3.42 1.52 3.33
C GLY A 87 -2.89 0.26 2.66
N ILE A 88 -3.34 -0.03 1.43
CA ILE A 88 -2.90 -1.16 0.62
C ILE A 88 -2.43 -0.62 -0.74
N LEU A 89 -1.25 -1.04 -1.18
CA LEU A 89 -0.72 -0.66 -2.48
C LEU A 89 -1.67 -1.09 -3.60
N CYS A 90 -1.95 -0.18 -4.53
CA CYS A 90 -2.72 -0.48 -5.74
C CYS A 90 -1.87 -1.26 -6.75
N ALA A 91 -2.55 -1.93 -7.69
CA ALA A 91 -1.91 -2.58 -8.83
C ALA A 91 -0.92 -1.66 -9.58
N HIS A 92 -1.22 -0.36 -9.73
CA HIS A 92 -0.33 0.57 -10.42
C HIS A 92 1.02 0.76 -9.70
N ALA A 93 0.99 0.92 -8.38
CA ALA A 93 2.19 1.03 -7.56
C ALA A 93 2.98 -0.28 -7.55
N LEU A 94 2.29 -1.41 -7.42
CA LEU A 94 2.88 -2.74 -7.49
C LEU A 94 3.55 -3.01 -8.85
N LYS A 95 2.97 -2.54 -9.96
CA LYS A 95 3.58 -2.62 -11.30
C LYS A 95 4.91 -1.88 -11.38
N VAL A 96 5.03 -0.73 -10.72
CA VAL A 96 6.30 0.00 -10.67
C VAL A 96 7.33 -0.73 -9.82
N LEU A 97 6.94 -1.31 -8.67
CA LEU A 97 7.84 -2.14 -7.86
C LEU A 97 8.35 -3.36 -8.65
N ASP A 98 7.46 -4.04 -9.38
CA ASP A 98 7.82 -5.15 -10.26
C ASP A 98 8.81 -4.70 -11.35
N LYS A 99 8.55 -3.57 -12.03
CA LYS A 99 9.46 -2.97 -13.01
C LYS A 99 10.83 -2.59 -12.41
N LYS A 100 10.88 -2.29 -11.12
CA LYS A 100 12.11 -2.02 -10.34
C LYS A 100 12.75 -3.27 -9.76
N ASN A 101 12.23 -4.45 -10.07
CA ASN A 101 12.69 -5.73 -9.55
C ASN A 101 12.67 -5.82 -8.02
N ILE A 102 11.78 -5.06 -7.37
CA ILE A 102 11.58 -5.10 -5.92
C ILE A 102 10.63 -6.25 -5.61
N LYS A 103 11.16 -7.27 -4.92
CA LYS A 103 10.45 -8.53 -4.65
C LYS A 103 9.74 -8.58 -3.29
N HIS A 104 9.91 -7.56 -2.47
CA HIS A 104 9.32 -7.45 -1.14
C HIS A 104 8.59 -6.11 -1.00
N ILE A 105 7.55 -6.06 -0.18
CA ILE A 105 6.85 -4.83 0.16
C ILE A 105 7.82 -3.92 0.94
N PRO A 106 8.11 -2.69 0.45
CA PRO A 106 8.95 -1.76 1.20
C PRO A 106 8.32 -1.45 2.56
N LYS A 107 9.14 -1.37 3.61
CA LYS A 107 8.67 -1.30 5.00
C LYS A 107 7.70 -0.14 5.27
N GLN A 108 7.92 1.01 4.63
CA GLN A 108 7.06 2.18 4.71
C GLN A 108 5.63 1.95 4.19
N HIS A 109 5.42 0.93 3.35
CA HIS A 109 4.11 0.54 2.82
C HIS A 109 3.43 -0.57 3.64
N ILE A 110 4.00 -0.93 4.79
CA ILE A 110 3.42 -1.90 5.74
C ILE A 110 2.88 -1.13 6.93
N LEU A 111 1.55 -0.98 6.98
CA LEU A 111 0.89 -0.28 8.08
C LEU A 111 0.59 -1.23 9.23
N LYS A 112 1.02 -0.88 10.45
CA LYS A 112 0.86 -1.73 11.64
C LYS A 112 -0.58 -2.19 11.88
N ARG A 113 -1.59 -1.35 11.60
CA ARG A 113 -3.01 -1.70 11.75
C ARG A 113 -3.44 -2.91 10.89
N TRP A 114 -2.67 -3.23 9.85
CA TRP A 114 -2.96 -4.28 8.89
C TRP A 114 -2.16 -5.58 9.12
N THR A 115 -1.18 -5.54 10.01
CA THR A 115 -0.36 -6.71 10.35
C THR A 115 -1.06 -7.61 11.36
N LYS A 116 -0.66 -8.89 11.43
CA LYS A 116 -1.17 -9.82 12.45
C LYS A 116 -0.83 -9.36 13.87
N ASP A 117 0.32 -8.71 14.01
CA ASP A 117 0.85 -8.19 15.28
C ASP A 117 0.23 -6.83 15.68
N ALA A 118 -0.84 -6.39 15.01
CA ALA A 118 -1.53 -5.15 15.35
C ALA A 118 -1.95 -5.10 16.83
N LYS A 119 -2.21 -6.27 17.44
CA LYS A 119 -2.60 -6.43 18.84
C LYS A 119 -1.43 -6.40 19.83
N ASP A 120 -0.18 -6.53 19.37
CA ASP A 120 0.97 -6.76 20.25
C ASP A 120 1.55 -5.49 20.88
N GLY A 121 0.83 -4.36 20.84
CA GLY A 121 1.02 -3.23 21.77
C GLY A 121 2.37 -2.49 21.72
N LYS A 122 3.40 -2.95 21.00
CA LYS A 122 4.69 -2.24 20.90
C LYS A 122 4.53 -1.02 20.01
N ILE A 123 4.21 0.11 20.61
CA ILE A 123 4.24 1.43 19.99
C ILE A 123 5.69 1.70 19.63
N SER A 124 6.11 1.39 18.40
CA SER A 124 7.37 1.95 17.87
C SER A 124 7.06 3.40 17.48
N SER A 125 7.29 4.31 18.43
CA SER A 125 7.21 5.74 18.20
C SER A 125 8.33 6.18 17.26
N SER A 126 8.10 6.05 15.95
CA SER A 126 8.96 6.63 14.92
C SER A 126 8.39 7.98 14.51
N THR A 127 8.38 8.95 15.43
CA THR A 127 8.29 10.37 15.07
C THR A 127 8.99 11.16 16.16
N GLN A 128 10.17 11.69 15.85
CA GLN A 128 10.75 12.78 16.61
C GLN A 128 9.81 13.98 16.45
N VAL A 129 9.12 14.35 17.53
CA VAL A 129 8.36 15.58 17.62
C VAL A 129 9.16 16.52 18.51
N HIS A 130 9.75 17.55 17.91
CA HIS A 130 10.30 18.66 18.66
C HIS A 130 9.14 19.62 18.99
N GLY A 131 8.90 19.86 20.28
CA GLY A 131 8.22 21.06 20.77
C GLY A 131 6.68 21.06 20.88
N GLY A 132 6.18 20.58 22.03
CA GLY A 132 5.18 21.28 22.88
C GLY A 132 3.81 21.73 22.33
N SER A 133 2.76 20.95 22.61
CA SER A 133 1.64 21.31 23.51
C SER A 133 0.61 20.17 23.52
N LYS A 134 0.18 19.78 24.72
CA LYS A 134 -0.77 18.69 24.99
C LYS A 134 -2.20 19.09 24.57
N GLU A 135 -3.01 18.06 24.29
CA GLU A 135 -4.50 18.07 24.29
C GLU A 135 -5.19 18.77 23.08
N LEU A 136 -6.12 18.21 22.30
CA LEU A 136 -7.14 17.17 22.47
C LEU A 136 -7.45 16.50 21.10
N ILE A 137 -7.25 15.19 20.95
CA ILE A 137 -7.84 14.42 19.83
C ILE A 137 -8.97 13.58 20.41
N GLY A 138 -10.20 14.07 20.26
CA GLY A 138 -11.34 13.32 20.77
C GLY A 138 -12.72 13.92 20.57
N LYS A 139 -12.99 14.72 19.51
CA LYS A 139 -14.35 15.21 19.21
C LYS A 139 -14.59 15.49 17.71
N ARG A 140 -14.46 14.50 16.82
CA ARG A 140 -14.82 14.67 15.39
C ARG A 140 -15.77 13.62 14.81
N TYR A 141 -16.28 12.69 15.62
CA TYR A 141 -17.28 11.69 15.17
C TYR A 141 -18.48 11.61 16.12
N LEU A 142 -19.03 12.75 16.50
CA LEU A 142 -20.36 12.85 17.09
C LEU A 142 -20.96 14.13 16.49
N ASN A 143 -21.61 14.00 15.34
CA ASN A 143 -22.64 14.89 14.78
C ASN A 143 -22.84 14.54 13.30
N LEU A 144 -23.50 13.41 13.05
CA LEU A 144 -24.27 13.17 11.84
C LEU A 144 -25.35 12.15 12.20
N ASP A 145 -26.23 12.56 13.10
CA ASP A 145 -27.57 12.00 13.23
C ASP A 145 -28.52 13.17 13.48
N TYR A 146 -29.61 13.19 12.71
CA TYR A 146 -30.73 14.14 12.70
C TYR A 146 -30.55 15.45 11.90
N ASN A 147 -31.10 15.47 10.68
CA ASN A 147 -32.44 16.04 10.48
C ASN A 147 -33.00 15.70 9.09
N PHE A 148 -34.21 15.15 9.12
CA PHE A 148 -35.21 15.24 8.06
C PHE A 148 -35.66 16.70 7.90
#